data_AF-A0A1L9V989-F1
#
_entry.id   AF-A0A1L9V989-F1
#
_cell.length_a   1.000
_cell.length_b   1.000
_cell.length_c   1.000
_cell.angle_alpha   90.00
_cell.angle_beta   90.00
_cell.angle_gamma   90.00
#
_symmetry.space_group_name_H-M   'P 1'
#
loop_
_entity.id
_entity.type
_entity.pdbx_description
1 polymer ?
#
loop_
_entity_poly.entity_id
_entity_poly.type
_entity_poly.pdbx_seq_one_letter_code
_entity_poly.pdbx_strand_id
1 'polypeptide(L)' 'MDFWEQVVKAHGVPNTEDEKAERIIGSVIAQEYHVMIQEGLEYSYVTNGLALILLRVPCDDPGTLY' A
#
# COMPACT_ATOMS: atom_id res chain seq x y z
N MET A 1 2.32 0.61 -11.60
CA MET A 1 3.31 -0.10 -10.79
C MET A 1 2.88 -1.54 -10.67
N ASP A 2 3.79 -2.48 -10.96
CA ASP A 2 3.62 -3.87 -10.56
C ASP A 2 3.93 -3.92 -9.05
N PHE A 3 2.90 -3.85 -8.22
CA PHE A 3 3.05 -3.65 -6.78
C PHE A 3 3.80 -4.81 -6.14
N TRP A 4 3.46 -6.04 -6.51
CA TRP A 4 4.15 -7.24 -6.10
C TRP A 4 5.64 -7.20 -6.41
N GLU A 5 6.05 -6.91 -7.65
CA GLU A 5 7.47 -6.91 -8.03
C GLU A 5 8.22 -5.68 -7.47
N GLN A 6 7.60 -4.50 -7.48
CA GLN A 6 8.26 -3.22 -7.15
C GLN A 6 8.22 -2.84 -5.66
N VAL A 7 7.34 -3.46 -4.87
CA VAL A 7 7.20 -3.20 -3.43
C VAL A 7 7.49 -4.45 -2.63
N VAL A 8 6.77 -5.54 -2.90
CA VAL A 8 6.82 -6.75 -2.07
C VAL A 8 8.11 -7.55 -2.30
N LYS A 9 8.45 -7.80 -3.57
CA LYS A 9 9.65 -8.54 -3.98
C LYS A 9 10.86 -7.66 -4.26
N ALA A 10 10.75 -6.34 -4.09
CA ALA A 10 11.83 -5.45 -4.44
C ALA A 10 13.14 -5.81 -3.72
N HIS A 11 14.13 -6.22 -4.49
CA HIS A 11 15.46 -6.57 -3.99
C HIS A 11 16.41 -5.38 -4.14
N GLY A 12 17.25 -5.15 -3.12
CA GLY A 12 18.21 -4.06 -3.11
C GLY A 12 17.61 -2.72 -2.68
N VAL A 13 18.46 -1.69 -2.67
CA VAL A 13 18.09 -0.30 -2.33
C VAL A 13 17.64 0.40 -3.62
N PRO A 14 16.54 1.17 -3.62
CA PRO A 14 16.14 1.96 -4.78
C PRO A 14 17.28 2.91 -5.20
N ASN A 15 17.52 3.02 -6.50
CA ASN A 15 18.64 3.78 -7.07
C ASN A 15 18.22 5.18 -7.52
N THR A 16 16.92 5.40 -7.71
CA THR A 16 16.34 6.68 -8.11
C THR A 16 15.35 7.20 -7.06
N GLU A 17 15.10 8.51 -7.07
CA GLU A 17 14.10 9.12 -6.19
C GLU A 17 12.68 8.64 -6.53
N ASP A 18 12.39 8.34 -7.80
CA ASP A 18 11.11 7.80 -8.23
C ASP A 18 10.89 6.39 -7.67
N GLU A 19 11.88 5.48 -7.82
CA GLU A 19 11.82 4.13 -7.23
C GLU A 19 11.67 4.18 -5.71
N LYS A 20 12.33 5.14 -5.06
CA LYS A 20 12.22 5.34 -3.62
C LYS A 20 10.83 5.82 -3.23
N ALA A 21 10.26 6.77 -3.97
CA ALA A 21 8.91 7.27 -3.73
C ALA A 21 7.87 6.16 -3.93
N GLU A 22 7.97 5.39 -5.03
CA GLU A 22 7.11 4.24 -5.31
C GLU A 22 7.15 3.22 -4.18
N ARG A 23 8.35 2.88 -3.70
CA ARG A 23 8.52 1.91 -2.62
C ARG A 23 7.96 2.40 -1.29
N ILE A 24 8.15 3.68 -0.95
CA ILE A 24 7.59 4.28 0.28
C ILE A 24 6.07 4.28 0.20
N ILE A 25 5.49 4.81 -0.87
CA ILE A 25 4.04 4.89 -1.04
C ILE A 25 3.43 3.49 -1.01
N GLY A 26 4.02 2.54 -1.75
CA GLY A 26 3.55 1.16 -1.77
C GLY A 26 3.59 0.51 -0.39
N SER A 27 4.67 0.71 0.37
CA SER A 27 4.80 0.18 1.73
C SER A 27 3.75 0.75 2.69
N VAL A 28 3.45 2.06 2.59
CA VAL A 28 2.40 2.69 3.41
C VAL A 28 1.02 2.13 3.07
N ILE A 29 0.72 1.90 1.79
CA ILE A 29 -0.55 1.30 1.37
C ILE A 29 -0.66 -0.14 1.92
N ALA A 30 0.38 -0.96 1.80
CA ALA A 30 0.37 -2.32 2.36
C ALA A 30 0.18 -2.33 3.88
N GLN A 31 0.83 -1.41 4.59
CA GLN A 31 0.70 -1.27 6.03
C GLN A 31 -0.72 -0.87 6.44
N GLU A 32 -1.31 0.13 5.78
CA GLU A 32 -2.68 0.54 6.05
C GLU A 32 -3.67 -0.59 5.74
N TYR A 33 -3.49 -1.29 4.62
CA TYR A 33 -4.33 -2.44 4.25
C TYR A 33 -4.26 -3.55 5.30
N HIS A 34 -3.08 -3.80 5.88
CA HIS A 34 -2.92 -4.74 7.00
C HIS A 34 -3.70 -4.29 8.24
N VAL A 35 -3.62 -3.02 8.62
CA VAL A 35 -4.40 -2.46 9.74
C VAL A 35 -5.90 -2.59 9.48
N MET A 36 -6.36 -2.26 8.27
CA MET A 36 -7.77 -2.40 7.90
C MET A 36 -8.28 -3.84 8.10
N ILE A 37 -7.50 -4.84 7.71
CA ILE A 37 -7.85 -6.26 7.92
C ILE A 37 -7.85 -6.61 9.42
N GLN A 38 -6.84 -6.17 10.18
CA GLN A 38 -6.72 -6.51 11.60
C GLN A 38 -7.85 -5.90 12.45
N GLU A 39 -8.24 -4.66 12.13
CA GLU A 39 -9.24 -3.89 12.89
C GLU A 39 -10.66 -4.04 12.32
N GLY A 40 -10.83 -4.77 11.21
CA GLY A 40 -12.14 -4.98 10.57
C GLY A 40 -12.72 -3.72 9.92
N LEU A 41 -11.87 -2.88 9.32
CA LEU A 41 -12.25 -1.64 8.65
C LEU A 41 -12.49 -1.89 7.15
N GLU A 42 -13.72 -1.65 6.67
CA GLU A 42 -14.02 -1.79 5.23
C GLU A 42 -13.38 -0.66 4.40
N TYR A 43 -13.32 0.55 4.96
CA TYR A 43 -12.83 1.74 4.26
C TYR A 43 -11.79 2.47 5.10
N SER A 44 -10.73 2.93 4.44
CA SER A 44 -9.73 3.84 5.01
C SER A 44 -9.10 4.69 3.90
N TYR A 45 -8.09 5.49 4.25
CA TYR A 45 -7.37 6.30 3.29
C TYR A 45 -5.94 6.57 3.74
N VAL A 46 -5.08 6.86 2.76
CA VAL A 46 -3.71 7.37 2.97
C VAL A 46 -3.59 8.72 2.30
N THR A 47 -2.92 9.68 2.95
CA THR A 47 -2.64 11.00 2.36
C THR A 47 -1.28 11.54 2.79
N ASN A 48 -0.66 12.30 1.91
CA ASN A 48 0.53 13.12 2.20
C ASN A 48 0.21 14.63 2.20
N GLY A 49 -1.07 15.01 2.21
CA GLY A 49 -1.53 16.40 2.13
C GLY A 49 -1.60 16.98 0.70
N LEU A 50 -0.98 16.34 -0.29
CA LEU A 50 -1.07 16.72 -1.70
C LEU A 50 -1.98 15.78 -2.50
N ALA A 51 -1.95 14.49 -2.15
CA ALA A 51 -2.77 13.45 -2.75
C ALA A 51 -3.51 12.66 -1.67
N LEU A 52 -4.66 12.11 -2.06
CA LEU A 52 -5.50 11.25 -1.23
C LEU A 52 -5.73 9.93 -1.98
N ILE A 53 -5.46 8.81 -1.31
CA ILE A 53 -5.69 7.46 -1.82
C ILE A 53 -6.77 6.83 -0.94
N LEU A 54 -7.90 6.48 -1.55
CA LEU A 54 -8.99 5.78 -0.86
C LEU A 54 -8.78 4.28 -0.98
N LEU A 55 -8.92 3.58 0.14
CA LEU A 55 -8.72 2.14 0.25
C LEU A 55 -10.02 1.45 0.66
N ARG A 56 -10.22 0.24 0.15
CA ARG A 56 -11.34 -0.62 0.51
C ARG A 56 -10.86 -2.06 0.68
N VAL A 57 -11.24 -2.68 1.79
CA VAL A 57 -11.13 -4.12 2.04
C VAL A 57 -12.56 -4.67 2.15
N PRO A 58 -13.05 -5.48 1.20
CA PRO A 58 -14.39 -6.07 1.32
C PRO A 58 -14.51 -6.93 2.58
N CYS A 59 -15.52 -6.66 3.41
CA CYS A 59 -15.73 -7.40 4.67
C CYS A 59 -16.09 -8.88 4.43
N ASP A 60 -16.70 -9.18 3.29
CA ASP A 60 -17.13 -10.53 2.88
C ASP A 60 -15.99 -11.37 2.29
N ASP A 61 -14.96 -10.72 1.76
CA ASP A 61 -13.75 -11.38 1.23
C ASP A 61 -12.49 -10.52 1.53
N PRO A 62 -12.05 -10.48 2.80
CA PRO A 62 -10.87 -9.73 3.18
C PRO A 62 -9.61 -10.43 2.69
N GLY A 63 -9.15 -10.04 1.50
CA GLY A 63 -7.89 -10.49 0.89
C GLY A 63 -6.69 -9.63 1.27
N THR A 64 -5.52 -9.93 0.70
CA THR A 64 -4.31 -9.08 0.80
C THR A 64 -4.14 -8.22 -0.45
N LEU A 65 -3.33 -7.16 -0.34
CA LEU A 65 -2.93 -6.33 -1.48
C LEU A 65 -1.90 -7.07 -2.37
N TYR A 66 -2.02 -6.95 -3.70
CA TYR A 66 -1.12 -7.56 -4.70
C TYR A 66 -0.48 -6.50 -5.60
#